data_AF-A0A818KHY7-F1
#
_entry.id   AF-A0A818KHY7-F1
#
_cell.length_a   1.000
_cell.length_b   1.000
_cell.length_c   1.000
_cell.angle_alpha   90.00
_cell.angle_beta   90.00
_cell.angle_gamma   90.00
#
_symmetry.space_group_name_H-M   'P 1'
#
loop_
_entity.id
_entity.type
_entity.pdbx_description
1 polymer ?
#
loop_
_entity_poly.entity_id
_entity_poly.type
_entity_poly.pdbx_seq_one_letter_code
_entity_poly.pdbx_strand_id
1 'polypeptide(L)'
;MLNQNTYYLTSIDDLPKICGQPKLHKIDIPMRIVTFSRDTITSPISQFIFRIIKRIKNNIKRRDEHLASLDIQDLYANIPVSKAIDITLKRLDESKKLDNLLFTKTDVKELLILALKNSYFQFNGKFYKQKTGLLMGNTLSPILADIYMDEYQKQHLHEVNIPNKIWQYVDDILIITKMNKPQLDKYVYGLNKIRGTNKFSSEFEQNDQINYLDTMLTKTIINNEIILKIRWFRKDTPADRLLNYESSHGKSIKNNIVEI
;
A
#
# COMPACT_ATOMS: atom_id res chain seq x y z
N MET A 1 38.17 -2.62 -16.53
CA MET A 1 38.08 -3.71 -15.52
C MET A 1 37.72 -3.06 -14.20
N LEU A 2 36.63 -3.49 -13.55
CA LEU A 2 36.19 -2.97 -12.26
C LEU A 2 37.09 -3.52 -11.14
N ASN A 3 37.56 -2.63 -10.26
CA ASN A 3 38.52 -2.92 -9.20
C ASN A 3 37.82 -3.60 -8.01
N GLN A 4 38.28 -4.80 -7.61
CA GLN A 4 37.65 -5.65 -6.60
C GLN A 4 37.79 -5.15 -5.15
N ASN A 5 38.52 -4.06 -4.91
CA ASN A 5 38.68 -3.47 -3.57
C ASN A 5 37.58 -2.47 -3.18
N THR A 6 36.57 -2.23 -4.03
CA THR A 6 35.50 -1.25 -3.78
C THR A 6 34.11 -1.86 -3.65
N TYR A 7 33.94 -3.14 -4.01
CA TYR A 7 32.64 -3.81 -4.01
C TYR A 7 32.78 -5.24 -3.49
N TYR A 8 32.02 -5.58 -2.45
CA TYR A 8 31.82 -6.97 -2.05
C TYR A 8 30.77 -7.60 -2.96
N LEU A 9 31.14 -8.67 -3.66
CA LEU A 9 30.19 -9.50 -4.39
C LEU A 9 29.46 -10.40 -3.36
N THR A 10 28.34 -9.95 -2.84
CA THR A 10 27.39 -10.83 -2.16
C THR A 10 26.53 -11.52 -3.21
N SER A 11 26.61 -12.85 -3.30
CA SER A 11 25.56 -13.65 -3.94
C SER A 11 24.25 -13.33 -3.21
N ILE A 12 23.27 -12.74 -3.89
CA ILE A 12 21.94 -12.50 -3.31
C ILE A 12 20.97 -13.43 -4.02
N ASP A 13 20.90 -14.67 -3.54
CA ASP A 13 19.95 -15.69 -4.00
C ASP A 13 18.49 -15.37 -3.58
N ASP A 14 18.26 -14.33 -2.77
CA ASP A 14 16.98 -13.98 -2.13
C ASP A 14 16.32 -12.68 -2.66
N LEU A 15 16.57 -12.29 -3.92
CA LEU A 15 15.88 -11.15 -4.53
C LEU A 15 14.45 -11.50 -4.98
N PRO A 16 13.47 -10.56 -4.86
CA PRO A 16 12.14 -10.75 -5.41
C PRO A 16 12.18 -11.00 -6.90
N LYS A 17 11.60 -12.14 -7.32
CA LYS A 17 11.53 -12.52 -8.72
C LYS A 17 10.34 -11.80 -9.35
N ILE A 18 10.57 -11.13 -10.48
CA ILE A 18 9.48 -10.54 -11.23
C ILE A 18 8.81 -11.63 -12.05
N CYS A 19 7.54 -11.89 -11.75
CA CYS A 19 6.67 -12.77 -12.52
C CYS A 19 5.54 -11.93 -13.09
N GLY A 20 5.11 -12.22 -14.31
CA GLY A 20 3.89 -11.61 -14.81
C GLY A 20 2.70 -12.44 -14.37
N GLN A 21 1.78 -11.85 -13.60
CA GLN A 21 0.50 -12.46 -13.26
C GLN A 21 -0.57 -11.96 -14.25
N PRO A 22 -1.24 -12.84 -15.00
CA PRO A 22 -2.31 -12.44 -15.89
C PRO A 22 -3.47 -11.83 -15.08
N LYS A 23 -4.00 -10.67 -15.53
CA LYS A 23 -5.17 -10.02 -14.94
C LYS A 23 -6.37 -10.23 -15.85
N LEU A 24 -6.79 -11.48 -15.97
CA LEU A 24 -7.82 -11.94 -16.89
C LEU A 24 -9.20 -11.25 -16.72
N HIS A 25 -9.45 -10.59 -15.58
CA HIS A 25 -10.66 -9.81 -15.32
C HIS A 25 -10.60 -8.33 -15.77
N LYS A 26 -9.46 -7.84 -16.30
CA LYS A 26 -9.33 -6.49 -16.84
C LYS A 26 -9.27 -6.55 -18.37
N ILE A 27 -10.24 -5.91 -19.02
CA ILE A 27 -10.24 -5.73 -20.47
C ILE A 27 -9.00 -4.89 -20.85
N ASP A 28 -8.25 -5.34 -21.86
CA ASP A 28 -7.05 -4.70 -22.44
C ASP A 28 -5.78 -4.60 -21.58
N ILE A 29 -5.72 -5.16 -20.36
CA ILE A 29 -4.49 -5.20 -19.54
C ILE A 29 -4.03 -6.66 -19.37
N PRO A 30 -3.17 -7.17 -20.26
CA PRO A 30 -2.92 -8.62 -20.35
C PRO A 30 -2.15 -9.17 -19.13
N MET A 31 -1.36 -8.33 -18.45
CA MET A 31 -0.53 -8.75 -17.33
C MET A 31 -0.35 -7.66 -16.28
N ARG A 32 -0.42 -8.04 -15.00
CA ARG A 32 0.19 -7.27 -13.91
C ARG A 32 1.57 -7.86 -13.65
N ILE A 33 2.59 -7.01 -13.69
CA ILE A 33 3.91 -7.37 -13.21
C ILE A 33 3.81 -7.52 -11.69
N VAL A 34 4.15 -8.70 -11.16
CA VAL A 34 4.09 -9.03 -9.73
C VAL A 34 5.45 -9.54 -9.29
N THR A 35 5.98 -8.96 -8.23
CA THR A 35 7.19 -9.45 -7.57
C THR A 35 6.82 -10.60 -6.62
N PHE A 36 7.27 -11.82 -6.94
CA PHE A 36 7.25 -12.96 -6.02
C PHE A 36 8.29 -12.75 -4.93
N SER A 37 7.82 -12.63 -3.69
CA SER A 37 8.63 -12.29 -2.53
C SER A 37 8.69 -13.36 -1.44
N ARG A 38 8.14 -14.57 -1.68
CA ARG A 38 8.35 -15.71 -0.78
C ARG A 38 9.85 -15.95 -0.68
N ASP A 39 10.36 -15.86 0.55
CA ASP A 39 11.76 -16.06 0.91
C ASP A 39 12.72 -14.90 0.56
N THR A 40 12.17 -13.73 0.21
CA THR A 40 12.99 -12.51 0.03
C THR A 40 13.23 -11.78 1.34
N ILE A 41 14.09 -10.75 1.33
CA ILE A 41 14.28 -9.83 2.46
C ILE A 41 12.98 -9.18 2.98
N THR A 42 11.90 -9.18 2.18
CA THR A 42 10.56 -8.68 2.57
C THR A 42 9.64 -9.77 3.15
N SER A 43 10.02 -11.05 3.06
CA SER A 43 9.30 -12.18 3.67
C SER A 43 9.12 -12.00 5.19
N PRO A 44 10.14 -11.54 5.97
CA PRO A 44 9.95 -11.18 7.38
C PRO A 44 8.89 -10.10 7.61
N ILE A 45 8.79 -9.10 6.71
CA ILE A 45 7.75 -8.06 6.78
C ILE A 45 6.37 -8.69 6.49
N SER A 46 6.26 -9.55 5.48
CA SER A 46 5.01 -10.27 5.19
C SER A 46 4.58 -11.17 6.35
N GLN A 47 5.52 -11.84 7.01
CA GLN A 47 5.28 -12.62 8.22
C GLN A 47 4.91 -11.72 9.41
N PHE A 48 5.51 -10.54 9.54
CA PHE A 48 5.16 -9.55 10.56
C PHE A 48 3.73 -9.03 10.35
N ILE A 49 3.36 -8.68 9.12
CA ILE A 49 1.97 -8.32 8.75
C ILE A 49 1.03 -9.49 9.02
N PHE A 50 1.39 -10.72 8.65
CA PHE A 50 0.61 -11.91 9.01
C PHE A 50 0.44 -12.08 10.52
N ARG A 51 1.47 -11.78 11.33
CA ARG A 51 1.38 -11.81 12.80
C ARG A 51 0.49 -10.69 13.35
N ILE A 52 0.51 -9.49 12.76
CA ILE A 52 -0.40 -8.39 13.10
C ILE A 52 -1.84 -8.79 12.75
N ILE A 53 -2.06 -9.30 11.54
CA ILE A 53 -3.37 -9.79 11.08
C ILE A 53 -3.86 -10.94 11.96
N LYS A 54 -2.96 -11.86 12.34
CA LYS A 54 -3.26 -12.94 13.29
C LYS A 54 -3.63 -12.40 14.68
N ARG A 55 -3.09 -11.25 15.12
CA ARG A 55 -3.52 -10.57 16.35
C ARG A 55 -4.93 -9.97 16.23
N ILE A 56 -5.41 -9.66 15.02
CA ILE A 56 -6.82 -9.27 14.79
C ILE A 56 -7.78 -10.37 15.24
N LYS A 57 -7.35 -11.64 15.17
CA LYS A 57 -8.11 -12.80 15.67
C LYS A 57 -8.54 -12.65 17.15
N ASN A 58 -7.88 -11.79 17.92
CA ASN A 58 -8.14 -11.59 19.35
C ASN A 58 -8.86 -10.27 19.71
N ASN A 59 -9.25 -9.43 18.74
CA ASN A 59 -9.67 -8.05 19.02
C ASN A 59 -11.08 -7.64 18.57
N ILE A 60 -11.84 -8.47 17.85
CA ILE A 60 -13.27 -8.21 17.65
C ILE A 60 -14.02 -8.71 18.88
N LYS A 61 -14.03 -7.89 19.93
CA LYS A 61 -14.59 -8.27 21.23
C LYS A 61 -16.11 -8.13 21.29
N ARG A 62 -16.75 -7.47 20.31
CA ARG A 62 -18.18 -7.15 20.40
C ARG A 62 -18.94 -7.37 19.10
N ARG A 63 -20.21 -7.78 19.24
CA ARG A 63 -21.17 -8.03 18.16
C ARG A 63 -21.63 -6.75 17.43
N ASP A 64 -21.36 -5.56 18.00
CA ASP A 64 -21.74 -4.26 17.44
C ASP A 64 -20.67 -3.66 16.51
N GLU A 65 -19.60 -4.40 16.20
CA GLU A 65 -18.51 -3.92 15.36
C GLU A 65 -18.53 -4.54 13.95
N HIS A 66 -18.31 -3.67 12.98
CA HIS A 66 -18.34 -3.92 11.55
C HIS A 66 -16.95 -3.74 10.94
N LEU A 67 -16.65 -4.55 9.92
CA LEU A 67 -15.51 -4.34 9.05
C LEU A 67 -15.90 -3.40 7.91
N ALA A 68 -15.02 -2.46 7.63
CA ALA A 68 -15.07 -1.65 6.42
C ALA A 68 -13.67 -1.46 5.87
N SER A 69 -13.56 -1.31 4.56
CA SER A 69 -12.33 -0.90 3.89
C SER A 69 -12.49 0.52 3.37
N LEU A 70 -11.41 1.29 3.42
CA LEU A 70 -11.28 2.57 2.76
C LEU A 70 -10.14 2.45 1.75
N ASP A 71 -10.36 2.90 0.53
CA ASP A 71 -9.33 2.95 -0.52
C ASP A 71 -9.03 4.41 -0.85
N ILE A 72 -7.74 4.77 -0.81
CA ILE A 72 -7.27 6.12 -1.06
C ILE A 72 -7.06 6.34 -2.55
N GLN A 73 -7.88 7.21 -3.14
CA GLN A 73 -7.76 7.53 -4.55
C GLN A 73 -6.46 8.26 -4.85
N ASP A 74 -5.69 7.68 -5.78
CA ASP A 74 -4.45 8.22 -6.35
C ASP A 74 -3.48 8.77 -5.28
N LEU A 75 -3.21 7.96 -4.24
CA LEU A 75 -2.46 8.36 -3.04
C LEU A 75 -1.26 9.27 -3.35
N TYR A 76 -0.29 8.76 -4.13
CA TYR A 76 0.94 9.48 -4.44
C TYR A 76 0.70 10.76 -5.24
N ALA A 77 -0.18 10.73 -6.25
CA ALA A 77 -0.43 11.88 -7.12
C ALA A 77 -1.11 13.04 -6.38
N ASN A 78 -1.86 12.72 -5.32
CA ASN A 78 -2.65 13.69 -4.55
C ASN A 78 -1.92 14.24 -3.32
N ILE A 79 -0.78 13.67 -2.90
CA ILE A 79 -0.02 14.17 -1.75
C ILE A 79 0.71 15.48 -2.11
N PRO A 80 0.45 16.61 -1.40
CA PRO A 80 1.21 17.83 -1.62
C PRO A 80 2.65 17.68 -1.14
N VAL A 81 3.61 17.75 -2.07
CA VAL A 81 5.05 17.56 -1.79
C VAL A 81 5.55 18.49 -0.68
N SER A 82 5.15 19.76 -0.68
CA SER A 82 5.56 20.71 0.36
C SER A 82 5.08 20.29 1.75
N LYS A 83 3.81 19.87 1.88
CA LYS A 83 3.26 19.39 3.16
C LYS A 83 3.98 18.14 3.63
N ALA A 84 4.26 17.18 2.73
CA ALA A 84 5.00 15.98 3.08
C ALA A 84 6.40 16.29 3.61
N ILE A 85 7.12 17.23 2.98
CA ILE A 85 8.42 17.72 3.45
C ILE A 85 8.30 18.37 4.82
N ASP A 86 7.34 19.30 5.00
CA ASP A 86 7.20 20.03 6.25
C ASP A 86 6.83 19.10 7.43
N ILE A 87 5.95 18.12 7.23
CA ILE A 87 5.62 17.09 8.23
C ILE A 87 6.84 16.23 8.56
N THR A 88 7.62 15.84 7.54
CA THR A 88 8.84 15.04 7.73
C THR A 88 9.87 15.79 8.56
N LEU A 89 10.13 17.06 8.23
CA LEU A 89 11.06 17.91 8.99
C LEU A 89 10.60 18.10 10.43
N LYS A 90 9.29 18.29 10.66
CA LYS A 90 8.73 18.37 12.01
C LYS A 90 9.01 17.10 12.82
N ARG A 91 8.79 15.92 12.24
CA ARG A 91 9.04 14.64 12.94
C ARG A 91 10.52 14.37 13.19
N LEU A 92 11.39 14.74 12.26
CA LEU A 92 12.84 14.61 12.45
C LEU A 92 13.32 15.45 13.63
N ASP A 93 12.81 16.67 13.74
CA ASP A 93 13.06 17.61 14.84
C ASP A 93 12.56 17.05 16.18
N GLU A 94 11.28 16.61 16.24
CA GLU A 94 10.67 16.00 17.43
C GLU A 94 11.41 14.74 17.90
N SER A 95 11.98 13.97 16.97
CA SER A 95 12.74 12.76 17.29
C SER A 95 14.20 13.00 17.69
N LYS A 96 14.68 14.26 17.66
CA LYS A 96 16.09 14.65 17.86
C LYS A 96 17.08 13.91 16.95
N LYS A 97 16.60 13.32 15.85
CA LYS A 97 17.46 12.61 14.88
C LYS A 97 18.28 13.59 14.04
N LEU A 98 17.80 14.83 13.91
CA LEU A 98 18.51 15.88 13.20
C LEU A 98 19.79 16.30 13.91
N ASP A 99 19.80 16.29 15.25
CA ASP A 99 20.95 16.67 16.09
C ASP A 99 22.19 15.79 15.85
N ASN A 100 21.98 14.56 15.35
CA ASN A 100 23.05 13.62 15.03
C ASN A 100 23.59 13.77 13.60
N LEU A 101 23.06 14.70 12.81
CA LEU A 101 23.47 14.94 11.43
C LEU A 101 24.35 16.19 11.34
N LEU A 102 25.29 16.16 10.40
CA LEU A 102 26.10 17.34 10.03
C LEU A 102 25.27 18.40 9.27
N PHE A 103 24.03 18.09 8.93
CA PHE A 103 23.14 18.92 8.12
C PHE A 103 22.14 19.66 9.00
N THR A 104 21.96 20.94 8.74
CA THR A 104 20.90 21.73 9.37
C THR A 104 19.52 21.33 8.84
N LYS A 105 18.47 21.76 9.55
CA LYS A 105 17.07 21.57 9.09
C LYS A 105 16.84 22.16 7.71
N THR A 106 17.48 23.29 7.41
CA THR A 106 17.42 23.97 6.12
C THR A 106 18.07 23.13 5.03
N ASP A 107 19.26 22.59 5.29
CA ASP A 107 19.97 21.73 4.32
C ASP A 107 19.13 20.50 3.96
N VAL A 108 18.58 19.82 4.97
CA VAL A 108 17.70 18.66 4.75
C VAL A 108 16.46 19.05 3.95
N LYS A 109 15.87 20.23 4.21
CA LYS A 109 14.73 20.73 3.45
C LYS A 109 15.07 20.94 1.97
N GLU A 110 16.20 21.58 1.69
CA GLU A 110 16.66 21.85 0.34
C GLU A 110 16.96 20.56 -0.43
N LEU A 111 17.61 19.59 0.21
CA LEU A 111 17.87 18.27 -0.37
C LEU A 111 16.56 17.53 -0.71
N LEU A 112 15.57 17.55 0.19
CA LEU A 112 14.25 16.96 -0.08
C LEU A 112 13.53 17.66 -1.23
N ILE A 113 13.57 19.00 -1.28
CA ILE A 113 13.01 19.77 -2.40
C ILE A 113 13.68 19.39 -3.71
N LEU A 114 15.02 19.31 -3.73
CA LEU A 114 15.80 18.96 -4.90
C LEU A 114 15.44 17.55 -5.40
N ALA A 115 15.35 16.57 -4.49
CA ALA A 115 15.06 15.18 -4.81
C ALA A 115 13.62 14.95 -5.30
N LEU A 116 12.66 15.76 -4.84
CA LEU A 116 11.23 15.54 -5.14
C LEU A 116 10.70 16.44 -6.26
N LYS A 117 11.15 17.70 -6.33
CA LYS A 117 10.67 18.67 -7.35
C LYS A 117 11.36 18.56 -8.70
N ASN A 118 12.43 17.77 -8.82
CA ASN A 118 13.11 17.49 -10.09
C ASN A 118 12.74 16.12 -10.66
N SER A 119 11.49 15.72 -10.48
CA SER A 119 10.95 14.47 -11.01
C SER A 119 10.59 14.63 -12.48
N TYR A 120 11.58 14.42 -13.36
CA TYR A 120 11.43 14.40 -14.82
C TYR A 120 11.38 12.96 -15.32
N PHE A 121 10.58 12.72 -16.36
CA PHE A 121 10.50 11.41 -17.03
C PHE A 121 10.30 11.59 -18.54
N GLN A 122 10.66 10.57 -19.31
CA GLN A 122 10.49 10.58 -20.77
C GLN A 122 9.35 9.64 -21.17
N PHE A 123 8.49 10.09 -22.08
CA PHE A 123 7.43 9.28 -22.67
C PHE A 123 7.22 9.69 -24.14
N ASN A 124 7.19 8.71 -25.06
CA ASN A 124 7.11 8.95 -26.51
C ASN A 124 8.11 9.99 -27.03
N GLY A 125 9.37 9.87 -26.60
CA GLY A 125 10.45 10.79 -27.01
C GLY A 125 10.39 12.20 -26.41
N LYS A 126 9.34 12.53 -25.64
CA LYS A 126 9.17 13.84 -25.01
C LYS A 126 9.47 13.79 -23.51
N PHE A 127 10.05 14.87 -22.98
CA PHE A 127 10.31 15.02 -21.56
C PHE A 127 9.14 15.70 -20.86
N TYR A 128 8.78 15.17 -19.70
CA TYR A 128 7.72 15.66 -18.83
C TYR A 128 8.27 15.90 -17.44
N LYS A 129 7.67 16.86 -16.74
CA LYS A 129 7.93 17.13 -15.32
C LYS A 129 6.64 16.86 -14.55
N GLN A 130 6.73 16.08 -13.47
CA GLN A 130 5.60 15.94 -12.56
C GLN A 130 5.34 17.27 -11.83
N LYS A 131 4.10 17.78 -11.93
CA LYS A 131 3.70 19.06 -11.32
C LYS A 131 3.21 18.92 -9.88
N THR A 132 2.53 17.82 -9.58
CA THR A 132 1.85 17.57 -8.31
C THR A 132 2.04 16.13 -7.87
N GLY A 133 1.94 15.90 -6.57
CA GLY A 133 2.13 14.57 -6.02
C GLY A 133 3.59 14.17 -5.85
N LEU A 134 3.76 13.06 -5.16
CA LEU A 134 5.00 12.32 -5.07
C LEU A 134 5.14 11.45 -6.33
N LEU A 135 6.36 11.32 -6.86
CA LEU A 135 6.62 10.48 -8.04
C LEU A 135 6.59 9.01 -7.63
N MET A 136 5.66 8.26 -8.22
CA MET A 136 5.69 6.80 -8.11
C MET A 136 7.01 6.28 -8.70
N GLY A 137 7.77 5.52 -7.91
CA GLY A 137 9.10 5.02 -8.28
C GLY A 137 10.28 5.84 -7.76
N ASN A 138 10.05 7.03 -7.17
CA ASN A 138 11.08 7.71 -6.40
C ASN A 138 11.22 7.04 -5.02
N THR A 139 12.45 6.69 -4.63
CA THR A 139 12.78 5.99 -3.37
C THR A 139 12.25 6.68 -2.11
N LEU A 140 12.15 8.01 -2.13
CA LEU A 140 11.62 8.79 -0.99
C LEU A 140 10.10 8.83 -0.95
N SER A 141 9.42 8.57 -2.06
CA SER A 141 7.97 8.74 -2.15
C SER A 141 7.19 7.82 -1.22
N PRO A 142 7.49 6.51 -1.11
CA PRO A 142 6.79 5.63 -0.18
C PRO A 142 6.87 6.10 1.27
N ILE A 143 8.07 6.41 1.77
CA ILE A 143 8.25 6.81 3.17
C ILE A 143 7.60 8.17 3.46
N LEU A 144 7.63 9.11 2.50
CA LEU A 144 6.98 10.42 2.66
C LEU A 144 5.45 10.29 2.59
N ALA A 145 4.93 9.36 1.78
CA ALA A 145 3.51 9.07 1.75
C ALA A 145 3.04 8.46 3.06
N ASP A 146 3.78 7.50 3.63
CA ASP A 146 3.47 6.91 4.94
C ASP A 146 3.49 7.97 6.05
N ILE A 147 4.50 8.84 6.07
CA ILE A 147 4.60 9.94 7.05
C ILE A 147 3.41 10.89 6.92
N TYR A 148 3.08 11.29 5.69
CA TYR A 148 1.94 12.16 5.43
C TYR A 148 0.61 11.50 5.85
N MET A 149 0.42 10.23 5.53
CA MET A 149 -0.82 9.50 5.84
C MET A 149 -1.00 9.24 7.33
N ASP A 150 0.08 8.98 8.07
CA ASP A 150 0.01 8.88 9.53
C ASP A 150 -0.41 10.22 10.16
N GLU A 151 0.10 11.35 9.65
CA GLU A 151 -0.35 12.68 10.09
C GLU A 151 -1.82 12.93 9.73
N TYR A 152 -2.22 12.60 8.50
CA TYR A 152 -3.59 12.73 8.03
C TYR A 152 -4.56 11.91 8.91
N GLN A 153 -4.21 10.67 9.24
CA GLN A 153 -5.03 9.81 10.07
C GLN A 153 -5.19 10.33 11.50
N LYS A 154 -4.13 10.89 12.08
CA LYS A 154 -4.20 11.53 13.41
C LYS A 154 -5.14 12.74 13.41
N GLN A 155 -5.12 13.52 12.33
CA GLN A 155 -5.91 14.76 12.23
C GLN A 155 -7.38 14.49 11.85
N HIS A 156 -7.63 13.55 10.94
CA HIS A 156 -8.92 13.41 10.28
C HIS A 156 -9.60 12.07 10.53
N LEU A 157 -8.85 11.01 10.89
CA LEU A 157 -9.42 9.67 11.13
C LEU A 157 -9.66 9.35 12.61
N HIS A 158 -9.77 10.34 13.49
CA HIS A 158 -9.85 10.14 14.94
C HIS A 158 -10.96 9.17 15.43
N GLU A 159 -12.11 9.10 14.74
CA GLU A 159 -13.20 8.17 15.11
C GLU A 159 -12.83 6.69 14.92
N VAL A 160 -11.92 6.39 13.98
CA VAL A 160 -11.54 5.02 13.59
C VAL A 160 -10.06 4.71 13.83
N ASN A 161 -9.23 5.74 14.00
CA ASN A 161 -7.80 5.65 14.28
C ASN A 161 -7.56 5.29 15.77
N ILE A 162 -8.08 4.13 16.14
CA ILE A 162 -8.01 3.57 17.48
C ILE A 162 -7.02 2.40 17.42
N PRO A 163 -6.13 2.23 18.43
CA PRO A 163 -5.21 1.11 18.49
C PRO A 163 -5.91 -0.23 18.25
N ASN A 164 -5.35 -1.04 17.35
CA ASN A 164 -5.89 -2.33 16.93
C ASN A 164 -7.29 -2.29 16.27
N LYS A 165 -7.67 -1.16 15.67
CA LYS A 165 -8.89 -1.05 14.85
C LYS A 165 -8.67 -0.49 13.44
N ILE A 166 -7.45 -0.07 13.13
CA ILE A 166 -7.06 0.41 11.81
C ILE A 166 -5.82 -0.34 11.36
N TRP A 167 -5.82 -0.76 10.09
CA TRP A 167 -4.67 -1.31 9.40
C TRP A 167 -4.59 -0.65 8.05
N GLN A 168 -3.42 -0.13 7.71
CA GLN A 168 -3.16 0.45 6.40
C GLN A 168 -2.08 -0.36 5.70
N TYR A 169 -2.31 -0.66 4.44
CA TYR A 169 -1.31 -1.12 3.51
C TYR A 169 -1.27 -0.17 2.32
N VAL A 170 -0.33 0.77 2.33
CA VAL A 170 -0.20 1.83 1.30
C VAL A 170 -1.51 2.62 1.17
N ASP A 171 -2.29 2.39 0.12
CA ASP A 171 -3.56 3.04 -0.22
C ASP A 171 -4.80 2.30 0.32
N ASP A 172 -4.66 1.02 0.68
CA ASP A 172 -5.74 0.22 1.26
C ASP A 172 -5.77 0.38 2.79
N ILE A 173 -6.93 0.70 3.37
CA ILE A 173 -7.14 0.77 4.82
C ILE A 173 -8.27 -0.17 5.20
N LEU A 174 -8.04 -1.06 6.17
CA LEU A 174 -9.07 -1.82 6.86
C LEU A 174 -9.38 -1.16 8.21
N ILE A 175 -10.67 -0.94 8.48
CA ILE A 175 -11.15 -0.43 9.77
C ILE A 175 -12.15 -1.38 10.42
N ILE A 176 -12.09 -1.46 11.75
CA ILE A 176 -13.13 -2.02 12.60
C ILE A 176 -13.87 -0.84 13.24
N THR A 177 -15.15 -0.70 12.94
CA THR A 177 -15.96 0.45 13.36
C THR A 177 -17.32 0.03 13.91
N LYS A 178 -17.89 0.86 14.79
CA LYS A 178 -19.29 0.72 15.23
C LYS A 178 -20.29 1.42 14.30
N MET A 179 -19.77 2.14 13.31
CA MET A 179 -20.62 2.79 12.30
C MET A 179 -21.33 1.72 11.48
N ASN A 180 -22.63 1.90 11.30
CA ASN A 180 -23.35 1.20 10.25
C ASN A 180 -23.03 1.80 8.86
N LYS A 181 -23.49 1.16 7.79
CA LYS A 181 -23.23 1.60 6.41
C LYS A 181 -23.59 3.10 6.17
N PRO A 182 -24.80 3.60 6.50
CA PRO A 182 -25.11 5.02 6.31
C PRO A 182 -24.20 5.98 7.09
N GLN A 183 -23.80 5.63 8.31
CA GLN A 183 -22.89 6.43 9.12
C GLN A 183 -21.49 6.47 8.49
N LEU A 184 -20.99 5.31 8.04
CA LEU A 184 -19.71 5.23 7.33
C LEU A 184 -19.73 6.07 6.05
N ASP A 185 -20.81 6.02 5.26
CA ASP A 185 -20.93 6.79 4.03
C ASP A 185 -20.90 8.30 4.31
N LYS A 186 -21.62 8.74 5.35
CA LYS A 186 -21.60 10.12 5.80
C LYS A 186 -20.20 10.54 6.28
N TYR A 187 -19.52 9.66 7.00
CA TYR A 187 -18.16 9.88 7.50
C TYR A 187 -17.17 10.07 6.34
N VAL A 188 -17.16 9.15 5.37
CA VAL A 188 -16.31 9.20 4.17
C VAL A 188 -16.65 10.40 3.30
N TYR A 189 -17.93 10.75 3.16
CA TYR A 189 -18.35 11.98 2.50
C TYR A 189 -17.80 13.24 3.19
N GLY A 190 -17.75 13.24 4.53
CA GLY A 190 -17.11 14.29 5.32
C GLY A 190 -15.61 14.42 5.05
N LEU A 191 -14.88 13.29 5.06
CA LEU A 191 -13.45 13.25 4.69
C LEU A 191 -13.22 13.82 3.29
N ASN A 192 -14.08 13.42 2.33
CA ASN A 192 -14.02 13.88 0.95
C ASN A 192 -14.39 15.36 0.75
N LYS A 193 -14.92 16.07 1.76
CA LYS A 193 -15.10 17.53 1.68
C LYS A 193 -13.85 18.32 2.04
N ILE A 194 -12.86 17.70 2.67
CA ILE A 194 -11.62 18.37 3.07
C ILE A 194 -10.85 18.74 1.79
N ARG A 195 -10.65 20.04 1.58
CA ARG A 195 -9.98 20.59 0.39
C ARG A 195 -8.48 20.27 0.41
N GLY A 196 -7.94 19.91 -0.76
CA GLY A 196 -6.49 19.68 -0.92
C GLY A 196 -5.95 18.48 -0.15
N THR A 197 -6.79 17.46 0.02
CA THR A 197 -6.46 16.18 0.65
C THR A 197 -6.96 15.02 -0.21
N ASN A 198 -6.44 13.83 0.06
CA ASN A 198 -6.82 12.62 -0.65
C ASN A 198 -8.31 12.31 -0.52
N LYS A 199 -8.86 11.69 -1.56
CA LYS A 199 -10.23 11.17 -1.55
C LYS A 199 -10.23 9.71 -1.16
N PHE A 200 -11.33 9.31 -0.54
CA PHE A 200 -11.55 7.96 -0.06
C PHE A 200 -12.78 7.39 -0.74
N SER A 201 -12.68 6.16 -1.21
CA SER A 201 -13.83 5.29 -1.41
C SER A 201 -13.97 4.35 -0.21
N SER A 202 -15.14 3.75 -0.03
CA SER A 202 -15.36 2.80 1.05
C SER A 202 -16.17 1.59 0.61
N GLU A 203 -15.81 0.44 1.14
CA GLU A 203 -16.61 -0.78 1.10
C GLU A 203 -16.96 -1.17 2.53
N PHE A 204 -18.17 -1.68 2.70
CA PHE A 204 -18.66 -2.18 3.99
C PHE A 204 -18.90 -3.66 3.86
N GLU A 205 -18.65 -4.40 4.93
CA GLU A 205 -18.89 -5.83 4.95
C GLU A 205 -20.33 -6.20 4.51
N GLN A 206 -20.43 -7.33 3.84
CA GLN A 206 -21.70 -7.93 3.46
C GLN A 206 -21.69 -9.38 3.92
N ASN A 207 -22.77 -9.82 4.57
CA ASN A 207 -22.88 -11.18 5.11
C ASN A 207 -21.65 -11.57 5.96
N ASP A 208 -21.22 -10.67 6.84
CA ASP A 208 -20.04 -10.85 7.70
C ASP A 208 -18.72 -11.05 6.95
N GLN A 209 -18.66 -10.64 5.68
CA GLN A 209 -17.50 -10.79 4.81
C GLN A 209 -17.06 -9.46 4.21
N ILE A 210 -15.74 -9.26 4.09
CA ILE A 210 -15.16 -8.16 3.35
C ILE A 210 -13.89 -8.60 2.64
N ASN A 211 -13.63 -8.03 1.48
CA ASN A 211 -12.37 -8.23 0.77
C ASN A 211 -11.37 -7.16 1.22
N TYR A 212 -10.14 -7.59 1.47
CA TYR A 212 -9.03 -6.71 1.79
C TYR A 212 -7.75 -7.29 1.19
N LEU A 213 -7.08 -6.53 0.32
CA LEU A 213 -5.98 -7.00 -0.51
C LEU A 213 -6.39 -8.26 -1.31
N ASP A 214 -5.54 -9.28 -1.34
CA ASP A 214 -5.82 -10.58 -1.98
C ASP A 214 -6.54 -11.57 -1.04
N THR A 215 -7.19 -11.07 0.02
CA THR A 215 -7.86 -11.91 1.02
C THR A 215 -9.31 -11.53 1.24
N MET A 216 -10.11 -12.54 1.57
CA MET A 216 -11.47 -12.39 2.07
C MET A 216 -11.45 -12.68 3.57
N LEU A 217 -11.89 -11.69 4.34
CA LEU A 217 -12.08 -11.81 5.78
C LEU A 217 -13.53 -12.18 6.03
N THR A 218 -13.76 -13.24 6.80
CA THR A 218 -15.10 -13.67 7.22
C THR A 218 -15.18 -13.69 8.72
N LYS A 219 -16.12 -12.94 9.31
CA LYS A 219 -16.44 -13.07 10.73
C LYS A 219 -17.17 -14.38 10.96
N THR A 220 -16.70 -15.14 11.94
CA THR A 220 -17.29 -16.40 12.38
C THR A 220 -17.41 -16.39 13.89
N ILE A 221 -18.48 -16.98 14.43
CA ILE A 221 -18.69 -17.07 15.88
C ILE A 221 -18.29 -18.46 16.34
N ILE A 222 -17.30 -18.55 17.22
CA ILE A 222 -16.86 -19.80 17.85
C ILE A 222 -16.76 -19.53 19.35
N ASN A 223 -17.43 -20.36 20.17
CA ASN A 223 -17.44 -20.20 21.64
C ASN A 223 -17.83 -18.80 22.13
N ASN A 224 -18.84 -18.18 21.50
CA ASN A 224 -19.27 -16.79 21.73
C ASN A 224 -18.24 -15.69 21.43
N GLU A 225 -17.09 -16.02 20.84
CA GLU A 225 -16.08 -15.07 20.38
C GLU A 225 -16.15 -14.90 18.86
N ILE A 226 -15.91 -13.67 18.38
CA ILE A 226 -15.83 -13.38 16.96
C ILE A 226 -14.41 -13.65 16.49
N ILE A 227 -14.28 -14.60 15.58
CA ILE A 227 -13.03 -15.03 14.96
C ILE A 227 -13.06 -14.65 13.48
N LEU A 228 -12.01 -13.98 13.01
CA LEU A 228 -11.80 -13.76 11.59
C LEU A 228 -11.18 -15.00 10.94
N LYS A 229 -11.93 -15.60 10.02
CA LYS A 229 -11.42 -16.59 9.07
C LYS A 229 -10.90 -15.87 7.85
N ILE A 230 -9.69 -16.21 7.43
CA ILE A 230 -9.02 -15.61 6.27
C ILE A 230 -9.01 -16.65 5.15
N ARG A 231 -9.44 -16.25 3.97
CA ARG A 231 -9.33 -17.04 2.74
C ARG A 231 -8.68 -16.20 1.66
N TRP A 232 -8.04 -16.85 0.70
CA TRP A 232 -7.59 -16.18 -0.52
C TRP A 232 -8.81 -15.73 -1.31
N PHE A 233 -8.84 -14.45 -1.67
CA PHE A 233 -9.86 -13.90 -2.56
C PHE A 233 -9.31 -13.83 -3.98
N ARG A 234 -10.09 -14.29 -4.94
CA ARG A 234 -9.80 -14.11 -6.37
C ARG A 234 -11.02 -13.47 -6.99
N LYS A 235 -10.80 -12.39 -7.74
CA LYS A 235 -11.86 -11.75 -8.52
C LYS A 235 -12.32 -12.73 -9.60
N ASP A 236 -13.64 -12.79 -9.80
CA ASP A 236 -14.23 -13.59 -10.87
C ASP A 236 -13.61 -13.18 -12.21
N THR A 237 -13.15 -14.19 -12.93
CA THR A 237 -12.46 -14.02 -14.19
C THR A 237 -13.41 -14.44 -15.31
N PRO A 238 -13.69 -13.57 -16.31
CA PRO A 238 -14.66 -13.87 -17.37
C PRO A 238 -14.29 -15.04 -18.30
N ALA A 239 -13.08 -15.60 -18.21
CA ALA A 239 -12.66 -16.73 -19.04
C ALA A 239 -11.49 -17.50 -18.41
N ASP A 240 -11.58 -18.84 -18.37
CA ASP A 240 -10.46 -19.77 -18.10
C ASP A 240 -9.44 -19.79 -19.27
N ARG A 241 -9.15 -18.63 -19.86
CA ARG A 241 -8.19 -18.49 -20.96
C ARG A 241 -6.81 -18.27 -20.37
N LEU A 242 -6.00 -19.31 -20.44
CA LEU A 242 -4.57 -19.21 -20.21
C LEU A 242 -3.90 -18.44 -21.37
N LEU A 243 -2.71 -17.89 -21.08
CA LEU A 243 -1.89 -17.22 -22.09
C LEU A 243 -1.52 -18.22 -23.20
N ASN A 244 -1.81 -17.88 -24.45
CA ASN A 244 -1.40 -18.71 -25.60
C ASN A 244 0.14 -18.86 -25.59
N TYR A 245 0.62 -20.11 -25.60
CA TYR A 245 2.05 -20.44 -25.62
C TYR A 245 2.77 -19.85 -26.84
N GLU A 246 2.07 -19.60 -27.95
CA GLU A 246 2.65 -19.00 -29.15
C GLU A 246 2.75 -17.47 -29.12
N SER A 247 2.18 -16.81 -28.09
CA SER A 247 2.22 -15.35 -27.97
C SER A 247 3.65 -14.81 -27.85
N SER A 248 3.90 -13.53 -28.17
CA SER A 248 5.27 -12.95 -28.13
C SER A 248 5.85 -12.69 -26.73
N HIS A 249 5.26 -13.27 -25.68
CA HIS A 249 5.73 -13.11 -24.31
C HIS A 249 7.02 -13.90 -24.05
N GLY A 250 7.82 -13.46 -23.07
CA GLY A 250 9.05 -14.15 -22.68
C GLY A 250 8.79 -15.59 -22.23
N LYS A 251 9.72 -16.51 -22.53
CA LYS A 251 9.62 -17.94 -22.16
C LYS A 251 9.36 -18.16 -20.66
N SER A 252 9.93 -17.31 -19.80
CA SER A 252 9.69 -17.36 -18.34
C SER A 252 8.22 -17.18 -17.97
N ILE A 253 7.46 -16.37 -18.70
CA ILE A 253 6.05 -16.14 -18.45
C ILE A 253 5.22 -17.33 -18.96
N LYS A 254 5.53 -17.83 -20.15
CA LYS A 254 4.85 -18.99 -20.73
C LYS A 254 4.98 -20.23 -19.84
N ASN A 255 6.18 -20.51 -19.36
CA ASN A 255 6.45 -21.66 -18.50
C ASN A 255 5.76 -21.57 -17.13
N ASN A 256 5.43 -20.36 -16.65
CA ASN A 256 4.70 -20.16 -15.39
C ASN A 256 3.17 -20.27 -15.54
N ILE A 257 2.66 -20.40 -16.78
CA ILE A 257 1.22 -20.42 -17.09
C ILE A 257 0.77 -21.82 -17.56
N VAL A 258 1.69 -22.70 -17.94
CA VAL A 258 1.38 -24.12 -18.23
C VAL A 258 1.14 -24.87 -16.91
N GLU A 259 -0.01 -25.54 -16.82
CA GLU A 259 -0.46 -26.32 -15.64
C GLU A 259 0.57 -27.36 -15.17
N ILE A 260 0.71 -27.47 -13.84
CA ILE A 260 0.94 -28.74 -13.14
C ILE A 260 -0.39 -29.11 -12.47
#